data_AF-A0A8H2K6M8-F1
#
_entry.id   AF-A0A8H2K6M8-F1
#
_cell.length_a   1.000
_cell.length_b   1.000
_cell.length_c   1.000
_cell.angle_alpha   90.00
_cell.angle_beta   90.00
_cell.angle_gamma   90.00
#
_symmetry.space_group_name_H-M   'P 1'
#
loop_
_entity.id
_entity.type
_entity.pdbx_description
1 polymer ?
#
loop_
_entity_poly.entity_id
_entity_poly.type
_entity_poly.pdbx_seq_one_letter_code
_entity_poly.pdbx_strand_id
1 'polypeptide(L)'
;MSTKYEELAARAERGELVVKPGTVRRGDAAAHDEIQRLVMEATGASTVQEAANIAVGRPRVGAKGGQSPVVRARVPQSLKERVAALAEREQRAESDIVREAVAAYVEMRQVS
;
A
#
# COMPACT_ATOMS: atom_id res chain seq x y z
N MET A 1 12.41 -21.39 6.08
CA MET A 1 12.30 -20.13 5.29
C MET A 1 11.78 -20.48 3.92
N SER A 2 11.07 -19.57 3.24
CA SER A 2 10.36 -19.90 2.00
C SER A 2 11.35 -20.05 0.84
N THR A 3 11.75 -21.29 0.58
CA THR A 3 12.69 -21.75 -0.47
C THR A 3 12.39 -21.17 -1.85
N LYS A 4 11.11 -20.87 -2.13
CA LYS A 4 10.64 -20.25 -3.36
C LYS A 4 11.27 -18.88 -3.63
N TYR A 5 11.50 -18.06 -2.60
CA TYR A 5 12.07 -16.72 -2.79
C TYR A 5 13.59 -16.76 -2.95
N GLU A 6 14.26 -17.71 -2.30
CA GLU A 6 15.70 -17.96 -2.47
C GLU A 6 16.02 -18.48 -3.87
N GLU A 7 15.20 -19.42 -4.38
CA GLU A 7 15.31 -19.91 -5.75
C GLU A 7 15.07 -18.80 -6.79
N LEU A 8 14.08 -17.93 -6.54
CA LEU A 8 13.80 -16.79 -7.40
C LEU A 8 14.97 -15.79 -7.41
N ALA A 9 15.57 -15.51 -6.25
CA ALA A 9 16.73 -14.63 -6.14
C ALA A 9 17.93 -15.19 -6.92
N ALA A 10 18.24 -16.47 -6.75
CA ALA A 10 19.33 -17.12 -7.47
C ALA A 10 19.11 -17.11 -9.00
N ARG A 11 17.86 -17.27 -9.46
CA ARG A 11 17.51 -17.15 -10.90
C ARG A 11 17.69 -15.73 -11.43
N ALA A 12 17.41 -14.72 -10.61
CA ALA A 12 17.63 -13.32 -10.96
C ALA A 12 19.13 -13.02 -11.11
N GLU A 13 19.96 -13.50 -10.17
CA GLU A 13 21.42 -13.33 -10.21
C GLU A 13 22.06 -14.01 -11.44
N ARG A 14 21.52 -15.15 -11.87
CA ARG A 14 21.94 -15.84 -13.10
C ARG A 14 21.40 -15.20 -14.38
N GLY A 15 20.56 -14.17 -14.29
CA GLY A 15 19.97 -13.51 -15.45
C GLY A 15 18.92 -14.36 -16.19
N GLU A 16 18.34 -15.36 -15.54
CA GLU A 16 17.37 -16.29 -16.15
C GLU A 16 15.93 -15.73 -16.18
N LEU A 17 15.73 -14.50 -15.70
CA LEU A 17 14.43 -13.85 -15.70
C LEU A 17 14.17 -13.21 -17.08
N VAL A 18 13.30 -13.86 -17.86
CA VAL A 18 12.86 -13.34 -19.16
C VAL A 18 11.63 -12.46 -18.97
N VAL A 19 11.70 -11.23 -19.47
CA VAL A 19 10.53 -10.35 -19.51
C VAL A 19 9.49 -10.93 -20.47
N LYS A 20 8.22 -10.99 -20.04
CA LYS A 20 7.14 -11.48 -20.88
C LYS A 20 7.08 -10.67 -22.19
N PRO A 21 7.14 -11.31 -23.37
CA PRO A 21 7.03 -10.61 -24.65
C PRO A 21 5.76 -9.74 -24.71
N GLY A 22 5.89 -8.51 -25.18
CA GLY A 22 4.78 -7.56 -25.31
C GLY A 22 4.44 -6.73 -24.05
N THR A 23 5.12 -6.95 -22.92
CA THR A 23 4.95 -6.08 -21.73
C THR A 23 5.92 -4.89 -21.72
N VAL A 24 7.01 -4.96 -22.49
CA VAL A 24 7.95 -3.84 -22.62
C VAL A 24 7.47 -2.93 -23.74
N ARG A 25 7.04 -1.71 -23.37
CA ARG A 25 6.86 -0.62 -24.34
C ARG A 25 8.08 0.31 -24.26
N ARG A 26 8.82 0.41 -25.36
CA ARG A 26 9.97 1.33 -25.50
C ARG A 26 9.62 2.36 -26.57
N GLY A 27 9.69 3.65 -26.23
CA GLY A 27 9.49 4.76 -27.16
C GLY A 27 10.81 5.23 -27.77
N ASP A 28 10.73 6.18 -28.70
CA ASP A 28 11.91 6.94 -29.16
C ASP A 28 12.38 7.92 -28.07
N ALA A 29 13.61 8.44 -28.20
CA ALA A 29 14.21 9.33 -27.21
C ALA A 29 13.38 10.61 -26.97
N ALA A 30 12.62 11.06 -27.98
CA ALA A 30 11.73 12.23 -27.87
C ALA A 30 10.46 11.91 -27.06
N ALA A 31 9.87 10.73 -27.24
CA ALA A 31 8.74 10.26 -26.43
C ALA A 31 9.16 9.95 -25.00
N HIS A 32 10.43 9.65 -24.72
CA HIS A 32 10.91 9.40 -23.36
C HIS A 32 10.70 10.60 -22.44
N ASP A 33 10.98 11.82 -22.89
CA ASP A 33 10.80 13.04 -22.08
C ASP A 33 9.32 13.33 -21.84
N GLU A 34 8.49 13.15 -22.87
CA GLU A 34 7.04 13.36 -22.78
C GLU A 34 6.38 12.31 -21.87
N ILE A 35 6.76 11.05 -22.00
CA ILE A 35 6.31 9.95 -21.13
C ILE A 35 6.76 10.21 -19.68
N GLN A 36 8.00 10.67 -19.45
CA GLN A 36 8.47 11.01 -18.12
C GLN A 36 7.63 12.14 -17.50
N ARG A 37 7.32 13.20 -18.26
CA ARG A 37 6.46 14.28 -17.78
C ARG A 37 5.06 13.79 -17.43
N LEU A 38 4.43 13.02 -18.31
CA LEU A 38 3.09 12.46 -18.08
C LEU A 38 3.06 11.54 -16.86
N VAL A 39 4.11 10.75 -16.64
CA VAL A 39 4.24 9.88 -15.47
C VAL A 39 4.48 10.68 -14.20
N MET A 40 5.30 11.73 -14.23
CA MET A 40 5.51 12.62 -13.08
C MET A 40 4.23 13.40 -12.73
N GLU A 41 3.51 13.92 -13.73
CA GLU A 41 2.23 14.62 -13.56
C GLU A 41 1.16 13.70 -12.98
N ALA A 42 1.02 12.47 -13.51
CA ALA A 42 0.03 11.52 -13.02
C ALA A 42 0.33 10.98 -11.61
N THR A 43 1.60 10.97 -11.19
CA THR A 43 2.03 10.48 -9.86
C THR A 43 2.23 11.58 -8.83
N GLY A 44 2.29 12.85 -9.25
CA GLY A 44 2.68 13.98 -8.38
C GLY A 44 4.15 13.96 -7.97
N ALA A 45 4.98 13.17 -8.65
CA ALA A 45 6.38 12.99 -8.32
C ALA A 45 7.25 14.12 -8.91
N SER A 46 8.30 14.48 -8.17
CA SER A 46 9.30 15.47 -8.59
C SER A 46 10.44 14.86 -9.42
N THR A 47 10.56 13.52 -9.38
CA THR A 47 11.61 12.79 -10.11
C THR A 47 11.05 11.50 -10.71
N VAL A 48 11.70 11.03 -11.79
CA VAL A 48 11.35 9.76 -12.45
C VAL A 48 11.49 8.56 -11.50
N GLN A 49 12.47 8.59 -10.59
CA GLN A 49 12.68 7.54 -9.60
C GLN A 49 11.54 7.50 -8.57
N GLU A 50 11.09 8.67 -8.11
CA GLU A 50 9.93 8.80 -7.22
C GLU A 50 8.65 8.35 -7.93
N ALA A 51 8.47 8.73 -9.19
CA ALA A 51 7.34 8.31 -10.00
C ALA A 51 7.30 6.78 -10.21
N ALA A 52 8.46 6.16 -10.47
CA ALA A 52 8.59 4.71 -10.59
C ALA A 52 8.25 3.99 -9.27
N ASN A 53 8.68 4.53 -8.13
CA ASN A 53 8.35 3.97 -6.82
C ASN A 53 6.83 4.06 -6.51
N ILE A 54 6.16 5.14 -6.96
CA ILE A 54 4.71 5.32 -6.81
C ILE A 54 3.94 4.38 -7.76
N ALA A 55 4.38 4.28 -9.02
CA ALA A 55 3.72 3.50 -10.06
C ALA A 55 3.82 1.97 -9.87
N VAL A 56 4.88 1.48 -9.23
CA VAL A 56 5.13 0.03 -9.04
C VAL A 56 4.22 -0.61 -7.97
N GLY A 57 3.56 0.16 -7.09
CA GLY A 57 2.64 -0.45 -6.12
C GLY A 57 2.14 0.48 -5.01
N ARG A 58 1.36 1.50 -5.37
CA ARG A 58 0.45 2.31 -4.53
C ARG A 58 0.55 2.15 -2.98
N PRO A 59 1.31 3.00 -2.27
CA PRO A 59 1.06 3.32 -0.86
C PRO A 59 0.25 4.64 -0.77
N ARG A 60 -0.75 4.92 0.08
CA ARG A 60 -1.83 4.28 0.86
C ARG A 60 -2.89 5.39 1.02
N VAL A 61 -4.15 5.11 1.38
CA VAL A 61 -4.91 6.14 2.13
C VAL A 61 -4.27 6.21 3.52
N GLY A 62 -3.39 7.20 3.72
CA GLY A 62 -2.88 7.60 5.03
C GLY A 62 -1.46 7.19 5.47
N ALA A 63 -0.46 6.89 4.63
CA ALA A 63 0.93 6.84 5.13
C ALA A 63 2.07 6.88 4.09
N LYS A 64 3.15 7.62 4.45
CA LYS A 64 4.55 7.30 4.12
C LYS A 64 4.83 5.84 4.52
N GLY A 65 5.44 5.05 3.63
CA GLY A 65 5.71 3.62 3.86
C GLY A 65 6.45 3.35 5.17
N GLY A 66 5.83 2.58 6.05
CA GLY A 66 6.35 2.18 7.36
C GLY A 66 5.48 1.08 7.98
N GLN A 67 6.04 0.35 8.95
CA GLN A 67 5.32 -0.70 9.69
C GLN A 67 4.01 -0.14 10.25
N SER A 68 2.88 -0.80 10.00
CA SER A 68 1.61 -0.47 10.65
C SER A 68 1.66 -1.02 12.09
N PRO A 69 1.78 -0.17 13.13
CA PRO A 69 1.86 -0.65 14.50
C PRO A 69 0.54 -1.31 14.90
N VAL A 70 0.63 -2.39 15.69
CA VAL A 70 -0.54 -3.12 16.18
C VAL A 70 -0.85 -2.68 17.60
N VAL A 71 -2.05 -2.15 17.83
CA VAL A 71 -2.56 -1.84 19.16
C VAL A 71 -3.33 -3.06 19.67
N ARG A 72 -2.87 -3.66 20.77
CA ARG A 72 -3.58 -4.76 21.44
C ARG A 72 -4.25 -4.23 22.72
N ALA A 73 -5.56 -4.38 22.82
CA ALA A 73 -6.33 -3.98 24.00
C ALA A 73 -7.27 -5.11 24.41
N ARG A 74 -7.48 -5.26 25.73
CA ARG A 74 -8.54 -6.13 26.25
C ARG A 74 -9.84 -5.33 26.26
N VAL A 75 -10.89 -5.90 25.69
CA VAL A 75 -12.23 -5.30 25.66
C VAL A 75 -13.22 -6.27 26.30
N PRO A 76 -14.28 -5.75 26.96
CA PRO A 76 -15.39 -6.59 27.40
C PRO A 76 -16.02 -7.35 26.21
N GLN A 77 -16.46 -8.58 26.46
CA GLN A 77 -17.07 -9.43 25.43
C GLN A 77 -18.28 -8.76 24.75
N SER A 78 -19.13 -8.09 25.55
CA SER A 78 -20.29 -7.35 25.04
C SER A 78 -19.94 -6.21 24.10
N LEU A 79 -18.78 -5.56 24.27
CA LEU A 79 -18.32 -4.52 23.36
C LEU A 79 -17.88 -5.12 22.03
N LYS A 80 -17.18 -6.26 22.07
CA LYS A 80 -16.76 -6.98 20.86
C LYS A 80 -17.95 -7.42 20.02
N GLU A 81 -18.98 -7.99 20.65
CA GLU A 81 -20.21 -8.41 19.97
C GLU A 81 -20.93 -7.25 19.29
N ARG A 82 -20.99 -6.08 19.95
CA ARG A 82 -21.56 -4.87 19.36
C ARG A 82 -20.78 -4.38 18.14
N VAL A 83 -19.45 -4.47 18.17
CA VAL A 83 -18.60 -4.10 17.02
C VAL A 83 -18.80 -5.08 15.86
N ALA A 84 -18.90 -6.39 16.14
CA ALA A 84 -19.17 -7.40 15.13
C ALA A 84 -20.54 -7.16 14.45
N ALA A 85 -21.60 -6.93 15.25
CA ALA A 85 -22.92 -6.63 14.71
C ALA A 85 -22.95 -5.34 13.86
N LEU A 86 -22.16 -4.33 14.24
CA LEU A 86 -22.02 -3.10 13.45
C LEU A 86 -21.29 -3.35 12.14
N ALA A 87 -20.20 -4.13 12.17
CA ALA A 87 -19.44 -4.52 11.00
C ALA A 87 -20.29 -5.30 9.99
N GLU A 88 -21.11 -6.24 10.46
CA GLU A 88 -22.06 -6.99 9.63
C GLU A 88 -23.11 -6.08 8.98
N ARG A 89 -23.72 -5.18 9.77
CA ARG A 89 -24.72 -4.23 9.28
C ARG A 89 -24.15 -3.30 8.20
N GLU A 90 -22.91 -2.85 8.36
CA GLU A 90 -22.26 -1.92 7.43
C GLU A 90 -21.50 -2.63 6.29
N GLN A 91 -21.44 -3.97 6.30
CA GLN A 91 -20.62 -4.78 5.38
C GLN A 91 -19.15 -4.34 5.35
N ARG A 92 -18.61 -3.97 6.52
CA ARG A 92 -17.23 -3.49 6.70
C ARG A 92 -16.43 -4.46 7.56
N ALA A 93 -15.10 -4.39 7.48
CA ALA A 93 -14.26 -5.16 8.38
C ALA A 93 -14.28 -4.54 9.79
N GLU A 94 -14.32 -5.37 10.84
CA GLU A 94 -14.25 -4.91 12.24
C GLU A 94 -13.03 -4.01 12.49
N SER A 95 -11.90 -4.29 11.83
CA SER A 95 -10.67 -3.50 11.97
C SER A 95 -10.82 -2.07 11.45
N ASP A 96 -11.69 -1.83 10.46
CA ASP A 96 -11.92 -0.49 9.93
C ASP A 96 -12.81 0.32 10.89
N ILE A 97 -13.85 -0.32 11.42
CA ILE A 97 -14.71 0.25 12.47
C ILE A 97 -13.89 0.63 13.70
N VAL A 98 -13.02 -0.27 14.18
CA VAL A 98 -12.16 0.00 15.34
C VAL A 98 -11.17 1.12 15.07
N ARG A 99 -10.58 1.17 13.87
CA ARG A 99 -9.63 2.23 13.49
C ARG A 99 -10.31 3.60 13.45
N GLU A 100 -11.50 3.68 12.86
CA GLU A 100 -12.30 4.90 12.79
C GLU A 100 -12.71 5.37 14.18
N ALA A 101 -13.20 4.45 15.03
CA ALA A 101 -13.60 4.77 16.39
C ALA A 101 -12.42 5.31 17.22
N VAL A 102 -11.22 4.73 17.08
CA VAL A 102 -10.02 5.20 17.78
C VAL A 102 -9.59 6.59 17.27
N ALA A 103 -9.61 6.82 15.96
CA ALA A 103 -9.28 8.13 15.39
C ALA A 103 -10.25 9.22 15.88
N ALA A 104 -11.56 8.97 15.77
CA ALA A 104 -12.59 9.89 16.23
C ALA A 104 -12.50 10.16 17.74
N TYR A 105 -12.20 9.15 18.55
CA TYR A 105 -12.05 9.33 19.99
C TYR A 105 -10.84 10.22 20.36
N VAL A 106 -9.71 10.06 19.66
CA VAL A 106 -8.51 10.89 19.86
C VAL A 106 -8.76 12.33 19.42
N GLU A 107 -9.41 12.55 18.28
CA GLU A 107 -9.80 13.89 17.81
C GLU A 107 -10.77 14.57 18.79
N MET A 108 -11.77 13.85 19.27
CA MET A 108 -12.73 14.36 20.27
C MET A 108 -12.06 14.73 21.59
N ARG A 109 -11.01 13.99 21.97
CA ARG A 109 -10.32 14.16 23.25
C ARG A 109 -9.20 15.18 23.22
N GLN A 110 -8.86 15.75 22.05
CA GLN A 110 -7.65 16.52 21.80
C GLN A 110 -7.02 17.10 23.08
N VAL A 111 -6.12 16.29 23.63
CA VAL A 111 -5.09 16.70 24.57
C VAL A 111 -4.13 17.49 23.69
N SER A 112 -4.17 18.81 23.82
CA SER A 112 -3.10 19.69 23.32
C SER A 112 -1.81 19.43 24.09
#